data_AF-A0A928Z4E5-F1
#
_entry.id   AF-A0A928Z4E5-F1
#
_cell.length_a   1.000
_cell.length_b   1.000
_cell.length_c   1.000
_cell.angle_alpha   90.00
_cell.angle_beta   90.00
_cell.angle_gamma   90.00
#
_symmetry.space_group_name_H-M   'P 1'
#
loop_
_entity.id
_entity.type
_entity.pdbx_description
1 polymer ?
#
loop_
_entity_poly.entity_id
_entity_poly.type
_entity_poly.pdbx_seq_one_letter_code
_entity_poly.pdbx_strand_id
1 'polypeptide(L)' 'MVMEVNCAVECVDGCKLGDKCPNQEHVADTAKFIEETSLDQMLEMAAAAVERRRMERMQQQEASTPQWVFPEDGIQPGDV' A
#
# COMPACT_ATOMS: atom_id res chain seq x y z
N MET A 1 -22.67 -15.76 -2.15
CA MET A 1 -22.66 -14.29 -2.28
C MET A 1 -21.55 -13.80 -1.38
N VAL A 2 -20.43 -13.31 -1.94
CA VAL A 2 -19.29 -12.81 -1.15
C VAL A 2 -19.67 -11.40 -0.69
N MET A 3 -19.75 -11.17 0.61
CA MET A 3 -19.88 -9.81 1.14
C MET A 3 -18.50 -9.18 1.16
N GLU A 4 -18.33 -8.09 0.42
CA GLU A 4 -17.10 -7.32 0.40
C GLU A 4 -17.10 -6.36 1.60
N VAL A 5 -16.13 -6.50 2.51
CA VAL A 5 -16.04 -5.71 3.75
C VAL A 5 -15.25 -4.44 3.49
N ASN A 6 -15.86 -3.28 3.75
CA ASN A 6 -15.15 -2.01 3.74
C ASN A 6 -14.52 -1.78 5.11
N CYS A 7 -13.31 -2.28 5.31
CA CYS A 7 -12.59 -2.18 6.59
C CYS A 7 -12.45 -0.73 7.09
N ALA A 8 -12.44 0.28 6.22
CA ALA A 8 -12.31 1.68 6.61
C ALA A 8 -13.57 2.24 7.31
N VAL A 9 -14.72 1.60 7.11
CA VAL A 9 -16.01 2.00 7.69
C VAL A 9 -16.47 0.95 8.71
N GLU A 10 -16.39 -0.33 8.37
CA GLU A 10 -17.01 -1.42 9.12
C GLU A 10 -16.13 -1.95 10.26
N CYS A 11 -14.81 -1.73 10.19
CA CYS A 11 -13.84 -2.20 11.19
C CYS A 11 -13.23 -1.07 12.02
N VAL A 12 -13.81 0.14 12.00
CA VAL A 12 -13.29 1.30 12.77
C VAL A 12 -13.20 0.98 14.27
N ASP A 13 -14.19 0.26 14.79
CA ASP A 13 -14.25 -0.20 16.19
C ASP A 13 -13.76 -1.67 16.35
N GLY A 14 -13.08 -2.22 15.35
CA GLY A 14 -12.75 -3.64 15.25
C GLY A 14 -13.85 -4.48 14.57
N CYS A 15 -13.50 -5.72 14.21
CA CYS A 15 -14.40 -6.61 13.49
C CYS A 15 -15.52 -7.13 14.41
N LYS A 16 -16.76 -6.67 14.18
CA LYS A 16 -17.96 -7.07 14.96
C LYS A 16 -18.71 -8.27 14.38
N LEU A 17 -18.27 -8.78 13.23
CA LEU A 17 -19.01 -9.81 12.48
C LEU A 17 -18.93 -11.20 13.14
N GLY A 18 -17.92 -11.47 13.97
CA GLY A 18 -17.74 -12.77 14.63
C GLY A 18 -17.80 -13.92 13.61
N ASP A 19 -18.77 -14.82 13.79
CA ASP A 19 -19.01 -15.97 12.91
C ASP A 19 -19.58 -15.62 11.52
N LYS A 20 -19.82 -14.34 11.23
CA LYS A 20 -20.25 -13.86 9.91
C LYS A 20 -19.11 -13.26 9.10
N CYS A 21 -17.85 -13.47 9.51
CA CYS A 21 -16.71 -13.03 8.71
C CYS A 21 -16.77 -13.69 7.32
N PRO A 22 -16.77 -12.92 6.22
CA PRO A 22 -16.88 -13.49 4.87
C PRO A 22 -15.62 -14.24 4.42
N ASN A 23 -14.52 -14.11 5.16
CA ASN A 23 -13.22 -14.72 4.89
C ASN A 23 -12.88 -15.81 5.92
N GLN A 24 -13.88 -16.56 6.38
CA GLN A 24 -13.72 -17.59 7.42
C GLN A 24 -12.77 -18.72 7.01
N GLU A 25 -12.67 -18.99 5.71
CA GLU A 25 -11.75 -19.98 5.15
C GLU A 25 -10.28 -19.70 5.51
N HIS A 26 -9.92 -18.44 5.77
CA HIS A 26 -8.56 -18.04 6.08
C HIS A 26 -8.22 -18.06 7.58
N VAL A 27 -9.16 -18.45 8.44
CA VAL A 27 -8.94 -18.48 9.90
C VAL A 27 -7.80 -19.45 10.26
N ALA A 28 -7.78 -20.64 9.64
CA ALA A 28 -6.75 -21.64 9.92
C ALA A 28 -5.35 -21.17 9.48
N ASP A 29 -5.25 -20.58 8.29
CA ASP A 29 -3.99 -20.05 7.76
C ASP A 29 -3.49 -18.87 8.61
N THR A 30 -4.41 -18.01 9.07
CA THR A 30 -4.08 -16.87 9.94
C THR A 30 -3.59 -17.35 11.30
N ALA A 31 -4.24 -18.36 11.88
CA ALA A 31 -3.82 -18.94 13.16
C ALA A 31 -2.41 -19.53 13.06
N LYS A 32 -2.14 -20.29 11.98
CA LYS A 32 -0.81 -20.84 11.70
C LYS A 32 0.24 -19.74 11.53
N PHE A 33 -0.08 -18.68 10.78
CA PHE A 33 0.83 -17.55 10.62
C PHE A 33 1.17 -16.88 11.96
N ILE A 34 0.19 -16.66 12.84
CA ILE A 34 0.41 -16.05 14.16
C ILE A 34 1.27 -16.97 15.06
N GLU A 35 1.08 -18.28 14.99
CA GLU A 35 1.87 -19.25 15.75
C GLU A 35 3.32 -19.34 15.26
N GLU A 36 3.52 -19.31 13.95
CA GLU A 36 4.85 -19.49 13.32
C GLU A 36 5.65 -18.18 13.19
N THR A 37 4.99 -17.03 13.27
CA THR A 37 5.63 -15.71 13.08
C THR A 37 5.73 -14.99 14.42
N SER A 38 6.95 -14.66 14.85
CA SER A 38 7.13 -13.88 16.07
C SER A 38 6.67 -12.44 15.88
N LEU A 39 6.33 -11.75 16.98
CA LEU A 39 5.96 -10.34 16.93
C LEU A 39 7.06 -9.48 16.30
N ASP A 40 8.33 -9.77 16.61
CA ASP A 40 9.48 -9.05 16.03
C ASP A 40 9.54 -9.21 14.50
N GLN A 41 9.31 -10.42 13.99
CA GLN A 41 9.25 -10.68 12.55
C GLN A 41 8.08 -9.94 11.90
N MET A 42 6.92 -9.86 12.56
CA MET A 42 5.79 -9.07 12.06
C MET A 42 6.14 -7.58 11.96
N LEU A 43 6.85 -7.04 12.95
CA LEU A 43 7.28 -5.64 12.96
C LEU A 43 8.30 -5.35 11.84
N GLU A 44 9.23 -6.28 11.59
CA GLU A 44 10.19 -6.16 10.49
C GLU A 44 9.48 -6.15 9.12
N MET A 45 8.51 -7.05 8.91
CA MET A 45 7.70 -7.07 7.69
C MET A 45 6.91 -5.76 7.50
N ALA A 46 6.35 -5.21 8.58
CA ALA A 46 5.64 -3.95 8.55
C ALA A 46 6.58 -2.78 8.18
N ALA A 47 7.77 -2.71 8.76
CA ALA A 47 8.77 -1.70 8.45
C ALA A 47 9.21 -1.77 6.98
N ALA A 48 9.49 -2.98 6.47
CA ALA A 48 9.85 -3.19 5.07
C ALA A 48 8.74 -2.74 4.11
N ALA A 49 7.46 -2.97 4.45
CA ALA A 49 6.33 -2.49 3.66
C ALA A 49 6.22 -0.96 3.62
N VAL A 50 6.50 -0.29 4.74
CA VAL A 50 6.53 1.19 4.81
C VAL A 50 7.62 1.74 3.90
N GLU A 51 8.83 1.18 3.97
CA GLU A 51 9.95 1.65 3.14
C GLU A 51 9.71 1.42 1.65
N ARG A 52 9.14 0.27 1.25
CA ARG A 52 8.74 0.05 -0.15
C ARG A 52 7.79 1.12 -0.66
N ARG A 53 6.72 1.41 0.09
CA ARG A 53 5.75 2.46 -0.28
C ARG A 53 6.39 3.85 -0.34
N ARG A 54 7.37 4.13 0.52
CA ARG A 54 8.13 5.38 0.49
C ARG A 54 8.95 5.49 -0.81
N MET A 55 9.68 4.44 -1.17
CA MET A 55 10.46 4.39 -2.41
C MET A 55 9.57 4.53 -3.64
N GLU A 56 8.43 3.84 -3.69
CA GLU A 56 7.46 3.96 -4.79
C GLU A 56 6.95 5.40 -4.96
N ARG A 57 6.64 6.09 -3.87
CA ARG A 57 6.24 7.51 -3.92
C ARG A 57 7.37 8.40 -4.43
N MET A 58 8.61 8.17 -4.01
CA MET A 58 9.76 8.94 -4.49
C MET A 58 9.98 8.72 -5.99
N GLN A 59 9.91 7.48 -6.47
CA GLN A 59 10.04 7.16 -7.91
C GLN A 59 8.91 7.80 -8.74
N GLN A 60 7.67 7.75 -8.26
CA GLN A 60 6.54 8.43 -8.91
C GLN A 60 6.75 9.94 -8.94
N GLN A 61 7.34 10.52 -7.90
CA GLN A 61 7.66 11.93 -7.82
C GLN A 61 8.77 12.29 -8.82
N GLU A 62 9.82 11.49 -8.94
CA GLU A 62 10.86 11.69 -9.97
C GLU A 62 10.28 11.61 -11.38
N ALA A 63 9.38 10.65 -11.65
CA ALA A 63 8.71 10.52 -12.94
C ALA A 63 7.73 11.65 -13.28
N SER A 64 7.19 12.35 -12.27
CA SER A 64 6.24 13.46 -12.42
C SER A 64 6.86 14.84 -12.19
N THR A 65 8.14 14.91 -11.83
CA THR A 65 8.85 16.18 -11.68
C THR A 65 9.07 16.78 -13.06
N PRO A 66 8.61 18.02 -13.33
CA PRO A 66 8.87 18.66 -14.60
C PRO A 66 10.37 18.76 -14.83
N GLN A 67 10.83 18.30 -15.98
CA GLN A 67 12.23 18.43 -16.37
C GLN A 67 12.54 19.90 -16.61
N TRP A 68 13.40 20.47 -15.76
CA TRP A 68 13.98 21.78 -16.01
C TRP A 68 14.86 21.69 -17.26
N VAL A 69 14.41 22.34 -18.33
CA VAL A 69 15.18 22.52 -19.57
C VAL A 69 15.85 23.88 -19.55
N PHE A 70 17.08 23.96 -20.06
CA PHE A 70 17.77 25.23 -20.19
C PHE A 70 17.24 26.01 -21.40
N PRO A 71 17.15 27.35 -21.34
CA PRO A 71 16.61 28.17 -22.43
C PRO A 71 17.33 28.01 -23.77
N GLU A 72 18.61 27.63 -23.78
CA GLU A 72 19.37 27.32 -24.99
C GLU A 72 18.85 26.08 -25.78
N ASP A 73 18.04 25.22 -25.16
CA ASP A 73 17.51 23.98 -25.76
C ASP A 73 16.04 24.10 -26.27
N GLY A 74 15.42 25.29 -26.26
CA GLY A 74 13.99 25.47 -26.61
C GLY A 74 13.61 26.74 -27.38
N ILE A 75 12.87 26.55 -28.48
CA ILE A 75 12.25 27.50 -29.45
C ILE A 75 13.16 28.65 -29.89
N GLN A 76 13.70 28.51 -31.11
CA GLN A 76 14.36 29.62 -31.79
C GLN A 76 13.27 30.63 -32.25
N PRO A 77 13.51 31.95 -32.13
CA PRO A 77 12.57 32.97 -32.61
C PRO A 77 12.47 32.90 -34.14
N GLY A 78 11.54 32.08 -34.63
CA GLY A 78 11.35 31.76 -36.04
C GLY A 78 10.37 30.61 -36.31
N ASP A 79 10.01 29.82 -35.30
CA ASP A 79 9.12 28.66 -35.43
C ASP A 79 7.62 28.95 -35.16
N VAL A 80 7.18 30.22 -35.28
CA VAL A 80 5.76 30.65 -35.25
C VAL A 80 5.32 31.17 -36.62
#